data_AF-A0A7H0F3S0-F1
#
_entry.id   AF-A0A7H0F3S0-F1
#
_cell.length_a   1.000
_cell.length_b   1.000
_cell.length_c   1.000
_cell.angle_alpha   90.00
_cell.angle_beta   90.00
_cell.angle_gamma   90.00
#
_symmetry.space_group_name_H-M   'P 1'
#
loop_
_entity.id
_entity.type
_entity.pdbx_description
1 polymer ?
#
loop_
_entity_poly.entity_id
_entity_poly.type
_entity_poly.pdbx_seq_one_letter_code
_entity_poly.pdbx_strand_id
1 'polypeptide(L)'
;MNDKKRNQWDLCRFIKTLTYFEVFPLLNWIQKILQNRPINQQDQPTGRIQMGVILVAGATGGVGKRVVKKLLTQGYRVRCLVRDIEKAREILGNEADLVVGDITKPESLNDLVMSNIEGVVCCTAVRVQPVEGDTPDRAKYNQGVKFYQPEIVGDTPENVEYKGVKNLIVAAKRYLPTTGEKIIFDFTQPSSDLKNIWGALDDVVMGGVSSSNFYLLEKTAVFNGNVSTANSGGFASVRTKNFSPAINLSGFTGIRLRVKGDGQRYKIFLRTETAWDGIGYSYSFDTIANTWIDVNIPFVNLVPVFRAKTVKDCPKIDESKIRSVQLMLSKFEYDGELNPKFTPGGFTLELESIKAYGGEGVSQFVLVSSAGVTRPGRPGINLEEEPPAVRLNDQLGGILTWKLKGEDSLRDSQIPYTIIRPCALTEDRGGKELIVDQGDNIRGKISRDDVAEICVQSLQQPQAKNITFEVKQGENNVVYLNWGQLFSQLQPERINR
;
A
#
# COMPACT_ATOMS: atom_id res chain seq x y z
N MET A 1 -34.26 5.56 51.82
CA MET A 1 -32.93 5.81 51.23
C MET A 1 -32.24 4.46 51.09
N ASN A 2 -32.14 3.92 49.87
CA ASN A 2 -31.39 2.69 49.62
C ASN A 2 -29.96 3.07 49.23
N ASP A 3 -29.01 2.88 50.15
CA ASP A 3 -27.58 2.92 49.87
C ASP A 3 -27.23 1.80 48.87
N LYS A 4 -27.20 2.15 47.57
CA LYS A 4 -26.55 1.30 46.57
C LYS A 4 -25.06 1.27 46.90
N LYS A 5 -24.59 0.15 47.47
CA LYS A 5 -23.16 -0.18 47.61
C LYS A 5 -22.45 0.13 46.29
N ARG A 6 -21.69 1.22 46.28
CA ARG A 6 -20.86 1.64 45.14
C ARG A 6 -19.67 0.70 45.10
N ASN A 7 -19.49 -0.02 43.99
CA ASN A 7 -18.33 -0.90 43.83
C ASN A 7 -17.05 -0.04 43.84
N GLN A 8 -15.97 -0.53 44.46
CA GLN A 8 -14.72 0.22 44.63
C GLN A 8 -14.12 0.56 43.26
N TRP A 9 -13.76 1.84 43.06
CA TRP A 9 -13.14 2.30 41.82
C TRP A 9 -11.72 1.76 41.68
N ASP A 10 -11.40 1.21 40.51
CA ASP A 10 -10.09 0.60 40.23
C ASP A 10 -9.10 1.64 39.69
N LEU A 11 -8.50 2.40 40.61
CA LEU A 11 -7.47 3.40 40.31
C LEU A 11 -6.24 2.78 39.61
N CYS A 12 -5.91 1.52 39.88
CA CYS A 12 -4.81 0.82 39.23
C CYS A 12 -5.08 0.60 37.73
N ARG A 13 -6.30 0.17 37.36
CA ARG A 13 -6.70 0.05 35.95
C ARG A 13 -6.73 1.41 35.26
N PHE A 14 -7.20 2.45 35.93
CA PHE A 14 -7.16 3.81 35.40
C PHE A 14 -5.72 4.26 35.06
N ILE A 15 -4.78 4.11 35.99
CA ILE A 15 -3.36 4.45 35.75
C ILE A 15 -2.78 3.62 34.62
N LYS A 16 -3.05 2.30 34.58
CA LYS A 16 -2.59 1.41 33.50
C LYS A 16 -3.06 1.88 32.12
N THR A 17 -4.32 2.30 31.99
CA THR A 17 -4.85 2.86 30.74
C THR A 17 -4.08 4.12 30.33
N LEU A 18 -3.90 5.08 31.24
CA LEU A 18 -3.18 6.32 30.92
C LEU A 18 -1.70 6.09 30.56
N THR A 19 -1.05 5.13 31.21
CA THR A 19 0.33 4.73 30.86
C THR A 19 0.39 4.06 29.49
N TYR A 20 -0.52 3.13 29.18
CA TYR A 20 -0.54 2.42 27.89
C TYR A 20 -0.66 3.37 26.69
N PHE A 21 -1.45 4.43 26.85
CA PHE A 21 -1.67 5.44 25.82
C PHE A 21 -0.80 6.70 25.97
N GLU A 22 0.23 6.63 26.81
CA GLU A 22 1.29 7.65 26.92
C GLU A 22 0.76 9.06 27.26
N VAL A 23 -0.30 9.15 28.08
CA VAL A 23 -0.98 10.42 28.40
C VAL A 23 -0.14 11.32 29.33
N PHE A 24 0.73 10.74 30.16
CA PHE A 24 1.62 11.47 31.06
C PHE A 24 3.11 11.23 30.73
N PRO A 25 3.87 12.27 30.33
CA PRO A 25 5.30 12.12 30.00
C PRO A 25 6.18 11.72 31.21
N LEU A 26 5.89 12.25 32.41
CA LEU A 26 6.73 12.11 33.61
C LEU A 26 6.72 10.68 34.21
N LEU A 27 5.57 9.99 34.22
CA LEU A 27 5.47 8.60 34.70
C LEU A 27 6.22 7.63 33.78
N ASN A 28 6.20 7.89 32.46
CA ASN A 28 6.96 7.13 31.47
C ASN A 28 8.48 7.27 31.69
N TRP A 29 8.97 8.40 32.21
CA TRP A 29 10.39 8.58 32.51
C TRP A 29 10.83 7.76 33.74
N ILE A 30 10.03 7.75 34.81
CA ILE A 30 10.33 7.00 36.04
C ILE A 30 10.28 5.48 35.79
N GLN A 31 9.32 5.00 34.99
CA GLN A 31 9.26 3.58 34.58
C GLN A 31 10.45 3.19 33.69
N LYS A 32 10.91 4.08 32.81
CA LYS A 32 12.10 3.87 31.95
C LYS A 32 13.42 3.86 32.73
N ILE A 33 13.51 4.54 33.88
CA ILE A 33 14.70 4.53 34.75
C ILE A 33 14.75 3.25 35.60
N LEU A 34 13.59 2.77 36.08
CA LEU A 34 13.52 1.56 36.92
C LEU A 34 13.67 0.24 36.13
N GLN A 35 13.33 0.25 34.84
CA GLN A 35 13.57 -0.87 33.94
C GLN A 35 14.90 -0.66 33.21
N ASN A 36 15.99 -1.22 33.75
CA ASN A 36 17.32 -1.23 33.14
C ASN A 36 17.31 -2.05 31.83
N ARG A 37 16.73 -1.48 30.76
CA ARG A 37 16.83 -1.98 29.38
C ARG A 37 17.56 -0.94 28.55
N PRO A 38 18.62 -1.32 27.81
CA PRO A 38 19.26 -0.42 26.87
C PRO A 38 18.22 0.06 25.84
N ILE A 39 18.28 1.35 25.52
CA ILE A 39 17.41 2.00 24.54
C ILE A 39 17.74 1.41 23.16
N ASN A 40 16.98 0.39 22.74
CA ASN A 40 16.84 0.10 21.32
C ASN A 40 15.79 1.07 20.78
N GLN A 41 16.17 2.00 19.91
CA GLN A 41 15.25 2.93 19.23
C GLN A 41 14.25 2.24 18.28
N GLN A 42 14.12 0.91 18.33
CA GLN A 42 13.21 0.10 17.53
C GLN A 42 11.83 -0.13 18.17
N ASP A 43 11.61 0.21 19.44
CA ASP A 43 10.39 -0.14 20.19
C ASP A 43 9.30 0.96 20.25
N GLN A 44 9.40 2.03 19.45
CA GLN A 44 8.18 2.77 19.13
C GLN A 44 7.36 1.91 18.17
N PRO A 45 6.07 1.65 18.43
CA PRO A 45 5.21 1.03 17.44
C PRO A 45 5.18 1.98 16.25
N THR A 46 6.08 1.75 15.29
CA THR A 46 6.04 2.46 14.03
C THR A 46 4.64 2.20 13.51
N GLY A 47 3.90 3.26 13.17
CA GLY A 47 2.60 3.16 12.49
C GLY A 47 2.71 2.49 11.11
N ARG A 48 3.78 1.74 10.84
CA ARG A 48 3.87 0.67 9.87
C ARG A 48 2.93 -0.46 10.32
N ILE A 49 1.63 -0.15 10.33
CA ILE A 49 0.62 -1.08 9.83
C ILE A 49 1.25 -1.72 8.61
N GLN A 50 1.18 -3.04 8.51
CA GLN A 50 1.77 -3.85 7.47
C GLN A 50 1.41 -3.24 6.10
N MET A 51 2.22 -2.31 5.62
CA MET A 51 2.16 -1.81 4.26
C MET A 51 2.49 -3.04 3.43
N GLY A 52 1.63 -3.37 2.48
CA GLY A 52 1.91 -4.48 1.59
C GLY A 52 3.20 -4.25 0.83
N VAL A 53 3.71 -5.35 0.30
CA VAL A 53 5.04 -5.42 -0.31
C VAL A 53 4.94 -4.96 -1.76
N ILE A 54 5.87 -4.12 -2.20
CA ILE A 54 6.07 -3.88 -3.63
C ILE A 54 7.09 -4.90 -4.15
N LEU A 55 6.64 -5.79 -5.03
CA LEU A 55 7.50 -6.76 -5.71
C LEU A 55 8.18 -6.08 -6.90
N VAL A 56 9.51 -6.11 -6.95
CA VAL A 56 10.29 -5.59 -8.08
C VAL A 56 10.94 -6.75 -8.82
N ALA A 57 10.48 -7.00 -10.06
CA ALA A 57 11.11 -7.93 -10.99
C ALA A 57 12.14 -7.20 -11.86
N GLY A 58 13.31 -7.80 -12.09
CA GLY A 58 14.43 -7.10 -12.73
C GLY A 58 15.12 -6.09 -11.79
N ALA A 59 15.06 -6.33 -10.47
CA ALA A 59 15.53 -5.43 -9.43
C ALA A 59 17.03 -5.08 -9.54
N THR A 60 17.87 -5.97 -10.05
CA THR A 60 19.31 -5.71 -10.23
C THR A 60 19.64 -4.99 -11.55
N GLY A 61 18.65 -4.75 -12.40
CA GLY A 61 18.79 -4.05 -13.68
C GLY A 61 19.00 -2.54 -13.53
N GLY A 62 19.30 -1.86 -14.65
CA GLY A 62 19.63 -0.44 -14.65
C GLY A 62 18.51 0.47 -14.10
N VAL A 63 17.26 0.19 -14.45
CA VAL A 63 16.08 0.89 -13.90
C VAL A 63 15.65 0.28 -12.56
N GLY A 64 15.60 -1.05 -12.48
CA GLY A 64 15.14 -1.77 -11.28
C GLY A 64 15.83 -1.35 -9.99
N LYS A 65 17.16 -1.22 -9.99
CA LYS A 65 17.90 -0.84 -8.76
C LYS A 65 17.56 0.56 -8.27
N ARG A 66 17.20 1.45 -9.19
CA ARG A 66 16.78 2.83 -8.90
C ARG A 66 15.36 2.85 -8.35
N VAL A 67 14.47 2.02 -8.91
CA VAL A 67 13.10 1.82 -8.37
C VAL A 67 13.17 1.33 -6.93
N VAL A 68 13.96 0.29 -6.65
CA VAL A 68 14.15 -0.26 -5.29
C VAL A 68 14.61 0.83 -4.33
N LYS A 69 15.66 1.58 -4.69
CA LYS A 69 16.18 2.68 -3.86
C LYS A 69 15.12 3.74 -3.56
N LYS A 70 14.35 4.18 -4.57
CA LYS A 70 13.32 5.21 -4.40
C LYS A 70 12.17 4.72 -3.52
N LEU A 71 11.70 3.48 -3.73
CA LEU A 71 10.66 2.87 -2.89
C LEU A 71 11.11 2.74 -1.42
N LEU A 72 12.32 2.24 -1.17
CA LEU A 72 12.87 2.15 0.19
C LEU A 72 13.00 3.53 0.85
N THR A 73 13.49 4.53 0.11
CA THR A 73 13.61 5.92 0.60
C THR A 73 12.25 6.51 1.00
N GLN A 74 11.18 6.13 0.30
CA GLN A 74 9.80 6.53 0.60
C GLN A 74 9.14 5.67 1.70
N GLY A 75 9.87 4.72 2.29
CA GLY A 75 9.41 3.89 3.41
C GLY A 75 8.58 2.67 3.03
N TYR A 76 8.52 2.30 1.74
CA TYR A 76 7.85 1.08 1.30
C TYR A 76 8.64 -0.17 1.70
N ARG A 77 7.93 -1.27 1.91
CA ARG A 77 8.54 -2.60 1.98
C ARG A 77 8.75 -3.11 0.55
N VAL A 78 9.98 -3.44 0.20
CA VAL A 78 10.35 -3.84 -1.15
C VAL A 78 10.88 -5.26 -1.13
N ARG A 79 10.27 -6.12 -1.95
CA ARG A 79 10.76 -7.47 -2.24
C ARG A 79 11.31 -7.51 -3.65
N CYS A 80 12.56 -7.93 -3.78
CA CYS A 80 13.27 -8.01 -5.03
C CYS A 80 13.31 -9.46 -5.51
N LEU A 81 12.71 -9.72 -6.67
CA LEU A 81 12.85 -11.01 -7.34
C LEU A 81 14.21 -11.06 -8.02
N VAL A 82 15.08 -11.97 -7.57
CA VAL A 82 16.47 -12.07 -8.02
C VAL A 82 16.82 -13.51 -8.37
N ARG A 83 17.79 -13.69 -9.26
CA ARG A 83 18.30 -15.03 -9.62
C ARG A 83 19.52 -15.44 -8.80
N ASP A 84 20.20 -14.46 -8.20
CA ASP A 84 21.42 -14.62 -7.42
C ASP A 84 21.36 -13.63 -6.24
N ILE A 85 21.30 -14.16 -5.01
CA ILE A 85 21.16 -13.36 -3.79
C ILE A 85 22.43 -12.57 -3.50
N GLU A 86 23.61 -13.18 -3.64
CA GLU A 86 24.88 -12.55 -3.25
C GLU A 86 25.14 -11.35 -4.16
N LYS A 87 25.02 -11.55 -5.47
CA LYS A 87 25.13 -10.45 -6.44
C LYS A 87 24.07 -9.37 -6.22
N ALA A 88 22.85 -9.76 -5.85
CA ALA A 88 21.80 -8.79 -5.57
C ALA A 88 22.10 -7.96 -4.32
N ARG A 89 22.66 -8.58 -3.27
CA ARG A 89 23.04 -7.92 -2.02
C ARG A 89 24.16 -6.90 -2.23
N GLU A 90 25.12 -7.18 -3.11
CA GLU A 90 26.16 -6.21 -3.51
C GLU A 90 25.56 -4.97 -4.19
N ILE A 91 24.51 -5.14 -5.02
CA ILE A 91 23.91 -4.05 -5.80
C ILE A 91 22.88 -3.26 -5.00
N LEU A 92 22.06 -3.93 -4.20
CA LEU A 92 20.86 -3.38 -3.56
C LEU A 92 21.06 -3.12 -2.05
N GLY A 93 22.10 -3.67 -1.45
CA GLY A 93 22.33 -3.61 -0.02
C GLY A 93 21.47 -4.60 0.77
N ASN A 94 21.40 -4.38 2.09
CA ASN A 94 20.73 -5.29 3.04
C ASN A 94 19.31 -4.85 3.41
N GLU A 95 18.85 -3.70 2.92
CA GLU A 95 17.54 -3.12 3.29
C GLU A 95 16.38 -3.74 2.50
N ALA A 96 16.63 -4.29 1.31
CA ALA A 96 15.62 -4.94 0.48
C ALA A 96 15.44 -6.41 0.88
N ASP A 97 14.18 -6.88 0.91
CA ASP A 97 13.87 -8.31 0.99
C ASP A 97 14.26 -8.97 -0.35
N LEU A 98 15.10 -10.00 -0.32
CA LEU A 98 15.60 -10.68 -1.52
C LEU A 98 15.00 -12.08 -1.59
N VAL A 99 14.28 -12.37 -2.68
CA VAL A 99 13.70 -13.70 -2.92
C VAL A 99 14.21 -14.26 -4.24
N VAL A 100 14.57 -15.55 -4.22
CA VAL A 100 15.04 -16.23 -5.43
C VAL A 100 13.86 -16.60 -6.31
N GLY A 101 13.91 -16.23 -7.59
CA GLY A 101 13.00 -16.72 -8.60
C GLY A 101 13.33 -16.20 -9.99
N ASP A 102 12.68 -16.77 -10.99
CA ASP A 102 12.86 -16.46 -12.41
C ASP A 102 11.49 -16.39 -13.10
N ILE A 103 11.19 -15.25 -13.72
CA ILE A 103 9.90 -15.06 -14.40
C ILE A 103 9.70 -16.06 -15.55
N THR A 104 10.78 -16.59 -16.14
CA THR A 104 10.69 -17.61 -17.20
C THR A 104 10.28 -18.99 -16.67
N LYS A 105 10.27 -19.18 -15.35
CA LYS A 105 9.95 -20.42 -14.65
C LYS A 105 8.74 -20.22 -13.71
N PRO A 106 7.51 -20.53 -14.17
CA PRO A 106 6.28 -20.30 -13.39
C PRO A 106 6.32 -20.88 -11.98
N GLU A 107 6.94 -22.05 -11.80
CA GLU A 107 7.07 -22.75 -10.52
C GLU A 107 7.91 -22.00 -9.48
N SER A 108 8.77 -21.07 -9.92
CA SER A 108 9.56 -20.22 -9.03
C SER A 108 8.78 -19.04 -8.46
N LEU A 109 7.62 -18.71 -9.03
CA LEU A 109 6.74 -17.61 -8.64
C LEU A 109 5.70 -18.06 -7.59
N ASN A 110 6.20 -18.62 -6.49
CA ASN A 110 5.42 -19.26 -5.44
C ASN A 110 5.00 -18.29 -4.30
N ASP A 111 4.38 -18.83 -3.24
CA ASP A 111 3.91 -18.06 -2.08
C ASP A 111 5.00 -17.23 -1.40
N LEU A 112 6.25 -17.70 -1.38
CA LEU A 112 7.37 -16.95 -0.80
C LEU A 112 7.62 -15.65 -1.58
N VAL A 113 7.47 -15.70 -2.90
CA VAL A 113 7.62 -14.53 -3.77
C VAL A 113 6.40 -13.61 -3.67
N MET A 114 5.20 -14.18 -3.72
CA MET A 114 3.96 -13.42 -3.97
C MET A 114 3.16 -13.04 -2.72
N SER A 115 3.43 -13.63 -1.56
CA SER A 115 2.68 -13.35 -0.34
C SER A 115 2.71 -11.86 0.03
N ASN A 116 1.53 -11.31 0.34
CA ASN A 116 1.34 -9.94 0.84
C ASN A 116 1.82 -8.84 -0.11
N ILE A 117 1.88 -9.10 -1.42
CA ILE A 117 2.17 -8.04 -2.39
C ILE A 117 0.96 -7.11 -2.56
N GLU A 118 1.23 -5.81 -2.66
CA GLU A 118 0.22 -4.78 -2.98
C GLU A 118 0.43 -4.19 -4.37
N GLY A 119 1.63 -4.35 -4.93
CA GLY A 119 1.95 -3.93 -6.29
C GLY A 119 3.18 -4.64 -6.84
N VAL A 120 3.30 -4.63 -8.17
CA VAL A 120 4.43 -5.18 -8.91
C VAL A 120 5.03 -4.09 -9.79
N VAL A 121 6.35 -3.94 -9.76
CA VAL A 121 7.10 -3.18 -10.77
C VAL A 121 7.96 -4.16 -11.57
N CYS A 122 7.62 -4.32 -12.85
CA CYS A 122 8.31 -5.20 -13.78
C CYS A 122 9.29 -4.38 -14.62
N CYS A 123 10.57 -4.47 -14.26
CA CYS A 123 11.70 -3.88 -14.97
C CYS A 123 12.54 -4.94 -15.71
N THR A 124 11.96 -6.12 -15.97
CA THR A 124 12.66 -7.21 -16.66
C THR A 124 12.86 -6.85 -18.12
N ALA A 125 14.02 -7.22 -18.65
CA ALA A 125 14.31 -7.15 -20.05
C ALA A 125 15.28 -8.27 -20.42
N VAL A 126 15.20 -8.75 -21.65
CA VAL A 126 16.21 -9.66 -22.20
C VAL A 126 17.58 -8.97 -22.19
N ARG A 127 18.65 -9.74 -21.93
CA ARG A 127 20.01 -9.19 -21.93
C ARG A 127 20.50 -9.11 -23.37
N VAL A 128 20.84 -7.88 -23.79
CA VAL A 128 21.49 -7.61 -25.07
C VAL A 128 22.90 -7.08 -24.78
N GLN A 129 23.90 -7.58 -25.51
CA GLN A 129 25.27 -7.10 -25.43
C GLN A 129 25.90 -6.96 -26.83
N PRO A 130 27.03 -6.24 -26.98
CA PRO A 130 27.80 -6.24 -28.22
C PRO A 130 28.44 -7.62 -28.48
N VAL A 131 28.46 -8.09 -29.73
CA VAL A 131 29.17 -9.33 -30.11
C VAL A 131 30.66 -9.28 -29.72
N GLU A 132 31.29 -8.12 -29.82
CA GLU A 132 32.71 -7.91 -29.47
C GLU A 132 32.98 -7.82 -27.95
N GLY A 133 31.96 -8.02 -27.12
CA GLY A 133 32.04 -7.85 -25.67
C GLY A 133 31.83 -6.39 -25.22
N ASP A 134 31.30 -6.24 -24.01
CA ASP A 134 30.98 -4.95 -23.42
C ASP A 134 32.22 -4.30 -22.78
N THR A 135 32.35 -2.98 -22.88
CA THR A 135 33.38 -2.25 -22.10
C THR A 135 32.85 -1.99 -20.68
N PRO A 136 33.70 -1.92 -19.64
CA PRO A 136 33.26 -1.71 -18.25
C PRO A 136 32.27 -0.55 -18.05
N ASP A 137 32.45 0.55 -18.80
CA ASP A 137 31.66 1.77 -18.66
C ASP A 137 30.40 1.82 -19.55
N ARG A 138 30.16 0.81 -20.39
CA ARG A 138 29.05 0.79 -21.38
C ARG A 138 28.91 2.08 -22.21
N ALA A 139 29.98 2.85 -22.37
CA ALA A 139 29.99 4.19 -22.97
C ALA A 139 29.45 4.21 -24.42
N LYS A 140 29.39 3.05 -25.06
CA LYS A 140 29.10 2.82 -26.48
C LYS A 140 27.63 3.06 -26.90
N TYR A 141 26.68 3.18 -25.98
CA TYR A 141 25.29 3.55 -26.32
C TYR A 141 25.04 5.07 -26.36
N ASN A 142 25.98 5.89 -25.87
CA ASN A 142 25.67 7.27 -25.49
C ASN A 142 26.03 8.34 -26.54
N GLN A 143 26.73 8.00 -27.62
CA GLN A 143 27.37 9.06 -28.44
C GLN A 143 27.43 8.80 -29.95
N GLY A 144 26.53 8.03 -30.57
CA GLY A 144 26.35 8.05 -32.04
C GLY A 144 27.56 7.72 -32.93
N VAL A 145 28.71 7.30 -32.37
CA VAL A 145 29.98 7.15 -33.11
C VAL A 145 30.28 5.68 -33.45
N LYS A 146 29.70 4.69 -32.75
CA LYS A 146 29.88 3.27 -33.11
C LYS A 146 28.71 2.41 -32.64
N PHE A 147 27.83 2.04 -33.58
CA PHE A 147 26.80 1.04 -33.35
C PHE A 147 27.44 -0.34 -33.49
N TYR A 148 27.55 -1.09 -32.38
CA TYR A 148 28.07 -2.45 -32.40
C TYR A 148 26.96 -3.41 -32.78
N GLN A 149 27.30 -4.49 -33.49
CA GLN A 149 26.35 -5.56 -33.75
C GLN A 149 25.88 -6.13 -32.39
N PRO A 150 24.58 -6.10 -32.08
CA PRO A 150 24.06 -6.63 -30.83
C PRO A 150 23.82 -8.14 -30.93
N GLU A 151 23.93 -8.83 -29.80
CA GLU A 151 23.51 -10.22 -29.61
C GLU A 151 22.68 -10.37 -28.33
N ILE A 152 21.79 -11.37 -28.33
CA ILE A 152 21.01 -11.77 -27.17
C ILE A 152 21.82 -12.77 -26.34
N VAL A 153 21.79 -12.60 -25.02
CA VAL A 153 22.50 -13.48 -24.08
C VAL A 153 21.54 -14.06 -23.06
N GLY A 154 21.59 -15.38 -22.89
CA GLY A 154 20.70 -16.10 -21.99
C GLY A 154 19.40 -16.48 -22.70
N ASP A 155 18.27 -16.27 -22.03
CA ASP A 155 16.95 -16.61 -22.57
C ASP A 155 16.56 -15.76 -23.79
N THR A 156 15.65 -16.31 -24.60
CA THR A 156 15.13 -15.63 -25.79
C THR A 156 14.23 -14.44 -25.43
N PRO A 157 14.08 -13.44 -26.32
CA PRO A 157 13.17 -12.33 -26.10
C PRO A 157 11.72 -12.79 -25.90
N GLU A 158 11.26 -13.83 -26.61
CA GLU A 158 9.94 -14.43 -26.40
C GLU A 158 9.76 -14.94 -24.96
N ASN A 159 10.76 -15.68 -24.45
CA ASN A 159 10.69 -16.29 -23.14
C ASN A 159 10.70 -15.23 -22.03
N VAL A 160 11.46 -14.14 -22.18
CA VAL A 160 11.57 -13.09 -21.16
C VAL A 160 10.44 -12.07 -21.29
N GLU A 161 10.30 -11.43 -22.44
CA GLU A 161 9.45 -10.24 -22.65
C GLU A 161 7.96 -10.58 -22.77
N TYR A 162 7.62 -11.79 -23.23
CA TYR A 162 6.24 -12.25 -23.33
C TYR A 162 5.91 -13.31 -22.28
N LYS A 163 6.46 -14.53 -22.42
CA LYS A 163 6.08 -15.66 -21.56
C LYS A 163 6.39 -15.39 -20.09
N GLY A 164 7.57 -14.83 -19.81
CA GLY A 164 7.99 -14.51 -18.45
C GLY A 164 7.14 -13.41 -17.81
N VAL A 165 6.89 -12.32 -18.53
CA VAL A 165 5.98 -11.25 -18.08
C VAL A 165 4.58 -11.81 -17.82
N LYS A 166 4.05 -12.66 -18.73
CA LYS A 166 2.75 -13.34 -18.54
C LYS A 166 2.72 -14.22 -17.29
N ASN A 167 3.78 -14.98 -17.01
CA ASN A 167 3.88 -15.79 -15.80
C ASN A 167 3.81 -14.91 -14.54
N LEU A 168 4.55 -13.80 -14.53
CA LEU A 168 4.55 -12.83 -13.44
C LEU A 168 3.16 -12.23 -13.22
N ILE A 169 2.46 -11.86 -14.29
CA ILE A 169 1.08 -11.34 -14.24
C ILE A 169 0.12 -12.38 -13.65
N VAL A 170 0.16 -13.62 -14.17
CA VAL A 170 -0.72 -14.71 -13.73
C VAL A 170 -0.51 -15.06 -12.26
N ALA A 171 0.74 -15.03 -11.79
CA ALA A 171 1.05 -15.24 -10.38
C ALA A 171 0.57 -14.05 -9.54
N ALA A 172 0.92 -12.82 -9.92
CA ALA A 172 0.57 -11.60 -9.19
C ALA A 172 -0.95 -11.43 -9.02
N LYS A 173 -1.76 -11.71 -10.06
CA LYS A 173 -3.22 -11.59 -10.03
C LYS A 173 -3.88 -12.34 -8.86
N ARG A 174 -3.26 -13.43 -8.39
CA ARG A 174 -3.80 -14.27 -7.31
C ARG A 174 -3.61 -13.66 -5.92
N TYR A 175 -2.66 -12.75 -5.77
CA TYR A 175 -2.25 -12.20 -4.46
C TYR A 175 -2.47 -10.68 -4.37
N LEU A 176 -2.54 -9.98 -5.50
CA LEU A 176 -2.85 -8.56 -5.51
C LEU A 176 -4.24 -8.32 -4.91
N PRO A 177 -4.39 -7.29 -4.04
CA PRO A 177 -5.65 -7.03 -3.39
C PRO A 177 -6.70 -6.53 -4.38
N THR A 178 -7.97 -6.66 -4.02
CA THR A 178 -9.06 -6.10 -4.82
C THR A 178 -8.91 -4.60 -4.98
N THR A 179 -9.06 -4.14 -6.22
CA THR A 179 -8.90 -2.74 -6.62
C THR A 179 -9.89 -1.83 -5.90
N GLY A 180 -9.42 -0.68 -5.40
CA GLY A 180 -10.29 0.28 -4.72
C GLY A 180 -10.58 -0.07 -3.25
N GLU A 181 -9.93 -1.11 -2.72
CA GLU A 181 -9.86 -1.38 -1.28
C GLU A 181 -8.43 -1.20 -0.76
N LYS A 182 -8.29 -0.81 0.51
CA LYS A 182 -7.00 -0.76 1.22
C LYS A 182 -7.16 -1.42 2.57
N ILE A 183 -6.33 -2.42 2.86
CA ILE A 183 -6.34 -3.07 4.16
C ILE A 183 -5.80 -2.09 5.22
N ILE A 184 -6.55 -1.93 6.31
CA ILE A 184 -6.12 -1.16 7.49
C ILE A 184 -5.73 -2.14 8.60
N PHE A 185 -6.55 -3.18 8.81
CA PHE A 185 -6.27 -4.30 9.70
C PHE A 185 -6.70 -5.61 9.05
N ASP A 186 -5.76 -6.55 8.89
CA ASP A 186 -6.03 -7.93 8.49
C ASP A 186 -5.83 -8.83 9.71
N PHE A 187 -6.93 -9.31 10.29
CA PHE A 187 -6.87 -10.20 11.45
C PHE A 187 -6.76 -11.67 11.05
N THR A 188 -6.74 -11.99 9.75
CA THR A 188 -6.49 -13.35 9.25
C THR A 188 -5.02 -13.74 9.33
N GLN A 189 -4.13 -12.76 9.50
CA GLN A 189 -2.69 -12.92 9.64
C GLN A 189 -2.21 -12.28 10.97
N PRO A 190 -2.40 -12.94 12.12
CA PRO A 190 -2.10 -12.35 13.42
C PRO A 190 -0.60 -12.04 13.57
N SER A 191 -0.28 -10.86 14.12
CA SER A 191 1.10 -10.44 14.42
C SER A 191 1.21 -9.81 15.81
N SER A 192 2.42 -9.78 16.38
CA SER A 192 2.69 -9.12 17.66
C SER A 192 2.36 -7.64 17.61
N ASP A 193 2.64 -6.98 16.48
CA ASP A 193 2.37 -5.55 16.30
C ASP A 193 0.87 -5.27 16.29
N LEU A 194 0.11 -6.11 15.58
CA LEU A 194 -1.35 -6.05 15.54
C LEU A 194 -1.97 -6.29 16.92
N LYS A 195 -1.38 -7.18 17.73
CA LYS A 195 -1.82 -7.39 19.12
C LYS A 195 -1.50 -6.20 20.01
N ASN A 196 -0.30 -5.63 19.89
CA ASN A 196 0.22 -4.62 20.81
C ASN A 196 -0.34 -3.21 20.55
N ILE A 197 -0.95 -2.97 19.38
CA ILE A 197 -1.50 -1.66 19.03
C ILE A 197 -2.88 -1.39 19.65
N TRP A 198 -3.67 -2.41 20.02
CA TRP A 198 -5.01 -2.25 20.61
C TRP A 198 -4.97 -2.30 22.14
N GLY A 199 -5.62 -1.35 22.80
CA GLY A 199 -5.72 -1.29 24.25
C GLY A 199 -7.11 -0.92 24.76
N ALA A 200 -7.45 -1.40 25.96
CA ALA A 200 -8.72 -1.13 26.61
C ALA A 200 -8.84 0.33 27.09
N LEU A 201 -10.00 0.92 26.84
CA LEU A 201 -10.42 2.26 27.22
C LEU A 201 -11.87 2.19 27.72
N ASP A 202 -12.07 1.65 28.93
CA ASP A 202 -13.40 1.42 29.50
C ASP A 202 -13.89 2.59 30.37
N ASP A 203 -15.14 2.50 30.83
CA ASP A 203 -15.76 3.48 31.73
C ASP A 203 -15.10 3.65 33.11
N VAL A 204 -14.09 2.83 33.44
CA VAL A 204 -13.22 3.01 34.62
C VAL A 204 -12.60 4.41 34.63
N VAL A 205 -12.36 5.02 33.47
CA VAL A 205 -11.88 6.42 33.38
C VAL A 205 -12.86 7.45 33.95
N MET A 206 -14.12 7.07 34.15
CA MET A 206 -15.16 7.90 34.76
C MET A 206 -15.69 7.31 36.09
N GLY A 207 -15.05 6.30 36.65
CA GLY A 207 -15.50 5.64 37.89
C GLY A 207 -16.32 4.36 37.70
N GLY A 208 -16.56 3.95 36.45
CA GLY A 208 -17.29 2.73 36.11
C GLY A 208 -16.52 1.44 36.43
N VAL A 209 -17.18 0.30 36.20
CA VAL A 209 -16.65 -1.03 36.50
C VAL A 209 -16.72 -1.99 35.30
N SER A 210 -16.94 -1.45 34.10
CA SER A 210 -16.90 -2.25 32.88
C SER A 210 -15.47 -2.72 32.59
N SER A 211 -15.38 -3.79 31.81
CA SER A 211 -14.10 -4.30 31.33
C SER A 211 -14.21 -4.74 29.89
N SER A 212 -13.18 -4.44 29.11
CA SER A 212 -12.98 -5.04 27.80
C SER A 212 -11.59 -5.63 27.64
N ASN A 213 -11.48 -6.46 26.62
CA ASN A 213 -10.23 -7.00 26.13
C ASN A 213 -10.23 -7.03 24.59
N PHE A 214 -9.03 -7.06 24.02
CA PHE A 214 -8.80 -7.28 22.60
C PHE A 214 -7.70 -8.32 22.43
N TYR A 215 -7.99 -9.42 21.75
CA TYR A 215 -7.00 -10.45 21.49
C TYR A 215 -7.19 -11.07 20.11
N LEU A 216 -6.13 -11.68 19.60
CA LEU A 216 -6.11 -12.34 18.29
C LEU A 216 -6.32 -13.85 18.47
N LEU A 217 -7.12 -14.44 17.60
CA LEU A 217 -7.23 -15.87 17.32
C LEU A 217 -6.55 -16.15 15.96
N GLU A 218 -6.58 -17.40 15.48
CA GLU A 218 -5.88 -17.79 14.23
C GLU A 218 -6.30 -16.95 13.01
N LYS A 219 -7.57 -16.55 12.90
CA LYS A 219 -8.10 -15.84 11.72
C LYS A 219 -8.91 -14.59 12.03
N THR A 220 -9.06 -14.24 13.31
CA THR A 220 -9.92 -13.14 13.75
C THR A 220 -9.31 -12.42 14.93
N ALA A 221 -9.76 -11.20 15.17
CA ALA A 221 -9.63 -10.53 16.45
C ALA A 221 -10.95 -10.60 17.21
N VAL A 222 -10.87 -10.61 18.54
CA VAL A 222 -12.03 -10.65 19.42
C VAL A 222 -11.98 -9.45 20.34
N PHE A 223 -12.99 -8.58 20.20
CA PHE A 223 -13.32 -7.53 21.16
C PHE A 223 -14.45 -8.04 22.06
N ASN A 224 -14.13 -8.36 23.32
CA ASN A 224 -15.12 -8.86 24.27
C ASN A 224 -14.97 -8.22 25.64
N GLY A 225 -15.91 -8.50 26.52
CA GLY A 225 -15.84 -8.03 27.88
C GLY A 225 -17.18 -8.08 28.59
N ASN A 226 -17.30 -7.30 29.66
CA ASN A 226 -18.52 -7.14 30.41
C ASN A 226 -18.83 -5.64 30.61
N VAL A 227 -19.98 -5.19 30.10
CA VAL A 227 -20.46 -3.82 30.34
C VAL A 227 -21.40 -3.79 31.54
N SER A 228 -21.15 -2.87 32.48
CA SER A 228 -21.99 -2.65 33.65
C SER A 228 -22.54 -1.22 33.68
N THR A 229 -23.79 -1.07 34.11
CA THR A 229 -24.39 0.25 34.36
C THR A 229 -24.19 0.74 35.80
N ALA A 230 -23.41 0.01 36.61
CA ALA A 230 -23.06 0.42 37.96
C ALA A 230 -22.10 1.63 37.94
N ASN A 231 -22.09 2.41 39.03
CA ASN A 231 -21.21 3.58 39.20
C ASN A 231 -21.29 4.63 38.09
N SER A 232 -22.48 4.85 37.50
CA SER A 232 -22.67 5.74 36.34
C SER A 232 -21.85 5.33 35.10
N GLY A 233 -21.40 4.08 35.07
CA GLY A 233 -20.79 3.47 33.90
C GLY A 233 -21.81 3.12 32.83
N GLY A 234 -21.38 2.29 31.89
CA GLY A 234 -22.21 1.81 30.80
C GLY A 234 -21.50 1.78 29.46
N PHE A 235 -20.16 1.77 29.43
CA PHE A 235 -19.44 1.50 28.19
C PHE A 235 -18.16 0.70 28.43
N ALA A 236 -17.84 -0.13 27.44
CA ALA A 236 -16.55 -0.80 27.31
C ALA A 236 -16.03 -0.56 25.90
N SER A 237 -14.72 -0.35 25.76
CA SER A 237 -14.15 0.06 24.48
C SER A 237 -12.68 -0.28 24.36
N VAL A 238 -12.24 -0.49 23.12
CA VAL A 238 -10.84 -0.68 22.77
C VAL A 238 -10.44 0.36 21.72
N ARG A 239 -9.23 0.90 21.83
CA ARG A 239 -8.68 1.91 20.93
C ARG A 239 -7.26 1.52 20.52
N THR A 240 -6.88 1.83 19.29
CA THR A 240 -5.50 1.72 18.84
C THR A 240 -4.62 2.80 19.49
N LYS A 241 -3.33 2.53 19.66
CA LYS A 241 -2.32 3.60 19.81
C LYS A 241 -2.37 4.51 18.57
N ASN A 242 -1.84 5.72 18.71
CA ASN A 242 -1.80 6.67 17.60
C ASN A 242 -0.87 6.17 16.49
N PHE A 243 -1.35 6.19 15.25
CA PHE A 243 -0.53 5.91 14.07
C PHE A 243 0.49 7.04 13.86
N SER A 244 1.75 6.65 13.68
CA SER A 244 2.84 7.55 13.30
C SER A 244 3.69 6.89 12.20
N PRO A 245 3.62 7.34 10.94
CA PRO A 245 2.79 8.45 10.44
C PRO A 245 1.27 8.13 10.47
N ALA A 246 0.44 9.16 10.26
CA ALA A 246 -1.00 8.98 10.09
C ALA A 246 -1.30 8.13 8.85
N ILE A 247 -2.43 7.42 8.86
CA ILE A 247 -2.92 6.72 7.68
C ILE A 247 -3.63 7.74 6.79
N ASN A 248 -3.18 7.83 5.54
CA ASN A 248 -3.90 8.55 4.49
C ASN A 248 -4.90 7.60 3.81
N LEU A 249 -6.18 7.95 3.90
CA LEU A 249 -7.33 7.30 3.26
C LEU A 249 -8.06 8.24 2.31
N SER A 250 -7.44 9.35 1.89
CA SER A 250 -8.01 10.27 0.90
C SER A 250 -8.33 9.53 -0.40
N GLY A 251 -9.44 9.87 -1.03
CA GLY A 251 -9.88 9.25 -2.29
C GLY A 251 -10.63 7.93 -2.12
N PHE A 252 -10.79 7.42 -0.89
CA PHE A 252 -11.71 6.32 -0.58
C PHE A 252 -13.08 6.85 -0.15
N THR A 253 -14.13 6.06 -0.38
CA THR A 253 -15.51 6.41 0.00
C THR A 253 -15.75 6.26 1.51
N GLY A 254 -15.09 5.30 2.15
CA GLY A 254 -15.29 4.99 3.56
C GLY A 254 -14.48 3.79 4.05
N ILE A 255 -14.84 3.29 5.23
CA ILE A 255 -14.29 2.06 5.81
C ILE A 255 -15.32 0.93 5.87
N ARG A 256 -14.88 -0.30 5.65
CA ARG A 256 -15.66 -1.54 5.77
C ARG A 256 -15.10 -2.36 6.92
N LEU A 257 -16.00 -2.81 7.80
CA LEU A 257 -15.70 -3.80 8.83
C LEU A 257 -16.31 -5.14 8.43
N ARG A 258 -15.52 -6.22 8.45
CA ARG A 258 -16.02 -7.59 8.38
C ARG A 258 -16.13 -8.12 9.81
N VAL A 259 -17.35 -8.24 10.33
CA VAL A 259 -17.59 -8.52 11.75
C VAL A 259 -18.66 -9.59 11.98
N LYS A 260 -18.56 -10.29 13.11
CA LYS A 260 -19.59 -11.18 13.63
C LYS A 260 -19.85 -10.80 15.08
N GLY A 261 -21.07 -10.34 15.36
CA GLY A 261 -21.45 -9.83 16.67
C GLY A 261 -22.47 -10.70 17.40
N ASP A 262 -22.91 -10.20 18.55
CA ASP A 262 -23.82 -10.85 19.49
C ASP A 262 -25.27 -10.33 19.42
N GLY A 263 -25.59 -9.50 18.43
CA GLY A 263 -26.90 -8.86 18.28
C GLY A 263 -26.98 -7.46 18.89
N GLN A 264 -25.93 -7.01 19.59
CA GLN A 264 -25.86 -5.65 20.13
C GLN A 264 -25.50 -4.63 19.04
N ARG A 265 -25.70 -3.36 19.37
CA ARG A 265 -25.33 -2.21 18.56
C ARG A 265 -24.04 -1.58 19.08
N TYR A 266 -23.04 -1.54 18.21
CA TYR A 266 -21.69 -1.07 18.49
C TYR A 266 -21.42 0.26 17.82
N LYS A 267 -20.33 0.91 18.22
CA LYS A 267 -19.81 2.13 17.61
C LYS A 267 -18.38 1.95 17.16
N ILE A 268 -18.06 2.53 16.01
CA ILE A 268 -16.67 2.82 15.63
C ILE A 268 -16.39 4.31 15.80
N PHE A 269 -15.14 4.65 16.09
CA PHE A 269 -14.64 6.03 16.00
C PHE A 269 -13.35 6.06 15.20
N LEU A 270 -13.22 7.07 14.34
CA LEU A 270 -11.97 7.51 13.76
C LEU A 270 -11.54 8.82 14.41
N ARG A 271 -10.23 9.00 14.62
CA ARG A 271 -9.66 10.28 15.07
C ARG A 271 -8.59 10.75 14.12
N THR A 272 -8.49 12.07 13.95
CA THR A 272 -7.49 12.73 13.09
C THR A 272 -6.40 13.45 13.89
N GLU A 273 -6.58 13.54 15.21
CA GLU A 273 -5.67 14.21 16.13
C GLU A 273 -4.94 13.19 17.02
N THR A 274 -3.80 13.61 17.58
CA THR A 274 -3.02 12.79 18.51
C THR A 274 -3.46 12.96 19.96
N ALA A 275 -4.31 13.94 20.26
CA ALA A 275 -4.80 14.20 21.60
C ALA A 275 -5.53 12.98 22.18
N TRP A 276 -5.27 12.71 23.46
CA TRP A 276 -5.87 11.59 24.20
C TRP A 276 -7.41 11.67 24.28
N ASP A 277 -7.89 12.86 24.63
CA ASP A 277 -9.30 13.24 24.65
C ASP A 277 -9.50 14.35 23.62
N GLY A 278 -10.50 14.19 22.76
CA GLY A 278 -10.67 15.01 21.56
C GLY A 278 -11.83 14.51 20.70
N ILE A 279 -12.06 15.18 19.57
CA ILE A 279 -13.16 14.87 18.67
C ILE A 279 -12.96 13.47 18.06
N GLY A 280 -13.98 12.63 18.17
CA GLY A 280 -14.06 11.35 17.46
C GLY A 280 -15.15 11.40 16.40
N TYR A 281 -14.86 10.93 15.20
CA TYR A 281 -15.82 10.78 14.12
C TYR A 281 -16.46 9.39 14.23
N SER A 282 -17.73 9.34 14.65
CA SER A 282 -18.40 8.12 15.09
C SER A 282 -19.44 7.61 14.11
N TYR A 283 -19.65 6.30 14.09
CA TYR A 283 -20.78 5.65 13.43
C TYR A 283 -21.28 4.47 14.26
N SER A 284 -22.59 4.38 14.47
CA SER A 284 -23.24 3.27 15.18
C SER A 284 -23.80 2.26 14.18
N PHE A 285 -23.59 0.96 14.44
CA PHE A 285 -24.06 -0.13 13.58
C PHE A 285 -24.61 -1.30 14.40
N ASP A 286 -25.62 -1.97 13.85
CA ASP A 286 -26.22 -3.15 14.44
C ASP A 286 -25.49 -4.41 14.00
N THR A 287 -25.37 -5.37 14.91
CA THR A 287 -24.90 -6.73 14.57
C THR A 287 -26.08 -7.69 14.50
N ILE A 288 -25.86 -8.81 13.80
CA ILE A 288 -26.76 -9.96 13.80
C ILE A 288 -26.04 -11.04 14.59
N ALA A 289 -26.72 -11.58 15.62
CA ALA A 289 -26.12 -12.57 16.51
C ALA A 289 -25.54 -13.75 15.71
N ASN A 290 -24.28 -14.07 15.97
CA ASN A 290 -23.53 -15.17 15.38
C ASN A 290 -23.43 -15.17 13.84
N THR A 291 -23.68 -14.03 13.19
CA THR A 291 -23.64 -13.91 11.73
C THR A 291 -22.57 -12.93 11.28
N TRP A 292 -21.76 -13.34 10.31
CA TRP A 292 -20.79 -12.45 9.66
C TRP A 292 -21.49 -11.46 8.73
N ILE A 293 -21.21 -10.17 8.90
CA ILE A 293 -21.74 -9.08 8.09
C ILE A 293 -20.63 -8.13 7.65
N ASP A 294 -20.88 -7.44 6.54
CA ASP A 294 -20.07 -6.31 6.08
C ASP A 294 -20.74 -5.01 6.49
N VAL A 295 -20.07 -4.23 7.34
CA VAL A 295 -20.54 -2.90 7.74
C VAL A 295 -19.81 -1.86 6.91
N ASN A 296 -20.49 -1.32 5.89
CA ASN A 296 -19.98 -0.24 5.05
C ASN A 296 -20.26 1.12 5.71
N ILE A 297 -19.20 1.88 6.00
CA ILE A 297 -19.27 3.14 6.73
C ILE A 297 -18.67 4.24 5.85
N PRO A 298 -19.50 4.93 5.03
CA PRO A 298 -19.07 6.10 4.27
C PRO A 298 -18.51 7.18 5.20
N PHE A 299 -17.42 7.84 4.82
CA PHE A 299 -16.84 8.93 5.64
C PHE A 299 -17.84 10.07 5.84
N VAL A 300 -18.67 10.33 4.84
CA VAL A 300 -19.74 11.33 4.88
C VAL A 300 -20.82 11.06 5.94
N ASN A 301 -20.92 9.82 6.42
CA ASN A 301 -21.89 9.42 7.44
C ASN A 301 -21.30 9.44 8.86
N LEU A 302 -20.01 9.78 9.01
CA LEU A 302 -19.40 9.89 10.34
C LEU A 302 -19.87 11.16 11.05
N VAL A 303 -20.32 10.99 12.29
CA VAL A 303 -20.80 12.09 13.14
C VAL A 303 -19.68 12.54 14.08
N PRO A 304 -19.25 13.81 14.03
CA PRO A 304 -18.24 14.32 14.96
C PRO A 304 -18.83 14.43 16.36
N VAL A 305 -18.21 13.77 17.32
CA VAL A 305 -18.66 13.74 18.71
C VAL A 305 -17.52 14.01 19.69
N PHE A 306 -17.85 14.72 20.76
CA PHE A 306 -17.00 14.89 21.93
C PHE A 306 -17.75 14.37 23.15
N ARG A 307 -17.22 13.33 23.79
CA ARG A 307 -17.86 12.66 24.95
C ARG A 307 -19.34 12.33 24.72
N ALA A 308 -19.62 11.66 23.60
CA ALA A 308 -20.96 11.25 23.14
C ALA A 308 -21.94 12.40 22.79
N LYS A 309 -21.53 13.67 22.87
CA LYS A 309 -22.31 14.80 22.36
C LYS A 309 -21.88 15.15 20.95
N THR A 310 -22.85 15.38 20.07
CA THR A 310 -22.61 15.83 18.70
C THR A 310 -22.02 17.23 18.71
N VAL A 311 -20.92 17.42 17.97
CA VAL A 311 -20.27 18.74 17.84
C VAL A 311 -20.84 19.44 16.61
N LYS A 312 -21.64 20.48 16.84
CA LYS A 312 -22.16 21.34 15.77
C LYS A 312 -21.02 22.13 15.13
N ASP A 313 -21.15 22.39 13.83
CA ASP A 313 -20.20 23.18 13.03
C ASP A 313 -18.75 22.64 13.02
N CYS A 314 -18.57 21.35 13.35
CA CYS A 314 -17.30 20.67 13.21
C CYS A 314 -17.02 20.37 11.73
N PRO A 315 -15.79 20.57 11.24
CA PRO A 315 -15.39 20.12 9.91
C PRO A 315 -15.67 18.63 9.69
N LYS A 316 -15.84 18.24 8.42
CA LYS A 316 -15.81 16.82 8.05
C LYS A 316 -14.45 16.22 8.38
N ILE A 317 -14.40 14.90 8.53
CA ILE A 317 -13.17 14.17 8.80
C ILE A 317 -12.10 14.46 7.74
N ASP A 318 -10.87 14.72 8.18
CA ASP A 318 -9.70 14.79 7.30
C ASP A 318 -9.17 13.37 7.06
N GLU A 319 -9.55 12.78 5.92
CA GLU A 319 -9.20 11.41 5.53
C GLU A 319 -7.69 11.21 5.34
N SER A 320 -6.94 12.30 5.13
CA SER A 320 -5.49 12.23 4.94
C SER A 320 -4.70 12.00 6.23
N LYS A 321 -5.36 12.15 7.40
CA LYS A 321 -4.70 12.18 8.71
C LYS A 321 -5.35 11.26 9.73
N ILE A 322 -5.77 10.05 9.37
CA ILE A 322 -6.32 9.11 10.36
C ILE A 322 -5.24 8.69 11.35
N ARG A 323 -5.47 8.94 12.64
CA ARG A 323 -4.54 8.72 13.76
C ARG A 323 -4.92 7.56 14.66
N SER A 324 -6.19 7.24 14.84
CA SER A 324 -6.58 6.05 15.62
C SER A 324 -7.97 5.54 15.27
N VAL A 325 -8.20 4.26 15.59
CA VAL A 325 -9.49 3.58 15.46
C VAL A 325 -9.94 3.12 16.85
N GLN A 326 -11.24 3.24 17.14
CA GLN A 326 -11.84 2.78 18.40
C GLN A 326 -13.11 1.98 18.12
N LEU A 327 -13.31 0.89 18.85
CA LEU A 327 -14.56 0.13 18.90
C LEU A 327 -15.17 0.26 20.30
N MET A 328 -16.48 0.40 20.39
CA MET A 328 -17.17 0.62 21.66
C MET A 328 -18.54 -0.05 21.67
N LEU A 329 -18.88 -0.65 22.81
CA LEU A 329 -20.25 -0.91 23.21
C LEU A 329 -20.62 0.08 24.30
N SER A 330 -21.75 0.77 24.17
CA SER A 330 -22.21 1.77 25.13
C SER A 330 -23.72 1.73 25.30
N LYS A 331 -24.17 2.02 26.52
CA LYS A 331 -25.56 2.26 26.90
C LYS A 331 -26.17 3.45 26.15
N PHE A 332 -25.36 4.45 25.80
CA PHE A 332 -25.84 5.70 25.23
C PHE A 332 -25.51 5.81 23.73
N GLU A 333 -26.51 6.27 22.98
CA GLU A 333 -26.36 6.86 21.67
C GLU A 333 -25.89 8.32 21.72
N TYR A 334 -25.93 9.02 20.60
CA TYR A 334 -25.56 10.43 20.53
C TYR A 334 -26.50 11.28 21.37
N ASP A 335 -25.96 12.36 21.94
CA ASP A 335 -26.73 13.40 22.62
C ASP A 335 -27.57 12.91 23.83
N GLY A 336 -27.16 11.78 24.42
CA GLY A 336 -27.78 11.23 25.63
C GLY A 336 -28.91 10.24 25.37
N GLU A 337 -29.25 9.98 24.11
CA GLU A 337 -30.22 8.96 23.72
C GLU A 337 -29.79 7.57 24.18
N LEU A 338 -30.74 6.66 24.39
CA LEU A 338 -30.44 5.27 24.76
C LEU A 338 -30.13 4.43 23.54
N ASN A 339 -29.16 3.52 23.68
CA ASN A 339 -28.88 2.52 22.66
C ASN A 339 -30.00 1.47 22.64
N PRO A 340 -30.76 1.35 21.52
CA PRO A 340 -31.96 0.53 21.46
C PRO A 340 -31.69 -0.99 21.51
N LYS A 341 -30.43 -1.41 21.28
CA LYS A 341 -30.02 -2.83 21.30
C LYS A 341 -28.97 -3.12 22.38
N PHE A 342 -28.84 -2.24 23.37
CA PHE A 342 -27.89 -2.44 24.45
C PHE A 342 -28.42 -3.41 25.51
N THR A 343 -27.60 -4.39 25.89
CA THR A 343 -27.85 -5.25 27.05
C THR A 343 -26.61 -5.24 27.95
N PRO A 344 -26.71 -4.90 29.24
CA PRO A 344 -25.58 -5.01 30.15
C PRO A 344 -25.19 -6.47 30.36
N GLY A 345 -23.91 -6.73 30.62
CA GLY A 345 -23.36 -8.07 30.78
C GLY A 345 -22.26 -8.36 29.76
N GLY A 346 -22.06 -9.67 29.51
CA GLY A 346 -21.07 -10.17 28.57
C GLY A 346 -21.39 -9.76 27.13
N PHE A 347 -20.37 -9.34 26.39
CA PHE A 347 -20.49 -9.01 24.97
C PHE A 347 -19.32 -9.58 24.18
N THR A 348 -19.53 -9.84 22.89
CA THR A 348 -18.48 -10.30 21.98
C THR A 348 -18.70 -9.76 20.56
N LEU A 349 -17.67 -9.15 20.00
CA LEU A 349 -17.56 -8.77 18.61
C LEU A 349 -16.28 -9.38 18.01
N GLU A 350 -16.46 -10.31 17.08
CA GLU A 350 -15.36 -10.86 16.28
C GLU A 350 -15.13 -9.98 15.03
N LEU A 351 -13.87 -9.77 14.67
CA LEU A 351 -13.46 -9.01 13.49
C LEU A 351 -12.53 -9.86 12.63
N GLU A 352 -12.81 -9.94 11.33
CA GLU A 352 -11.92 -10.55 10.35
C GLU A 352 -11.02 -9.49 9.71
N SER A 353 -11.58 -8.32 9.37
CA SER A 353 -10.80 -7.22 8.78
C SER A 353 -11.44 -5.84 8.95
N ILE A 354 -10.60 -4.81 8.82
CA ILE A 354 -10.98 -3.41 8.64
C ILE A 354 -10.28 -2.92 7.36
N LYS A 355 -11.04 -2.43 6.39
CA LYS A 355 -10.53 -1.96 5.10
C LYS A 355 -11.09 -0.58 4.76
N ALA A 356 -10.38 0.24 4.00
CA ALA A 356 -11.00 1.33 3.25
C ALA A 356 -11.58 0.78 1.95
N TYR A 357 -12.68 1.35 1.45
CA TYR A 357 -13.34 0.90 0.21
C TYR A 357 -13.78 2.08 -0.66
N GLY A 358 -14.11 1.77 -1.92
CA GLY A 358 -14.59 2.76 -2.88
C GLY A 358 -13.51 3.77 -3.26
N GLY A 359 -12.24 3.37 -3.20
CA GLY A 359 -11.14 4.13 -3.77
C GLY A 359 -11.19 4.05 -5.30
N GLU A 360 -10.76 5.11 -5.97
CA GLU A 360 -10.55 5.05 -7.43
C GLU A 360 -9.53 3.95 -7.79
N GLY A 361 -8.70 3.52 -6.84
CA GLY A 361 -7.68 2.50 -7.05
C GLY A 361 -6.49 3.08 -7.81
N VAL A 362 -5.31 2.55 -7.53
CA VAL A 362 -4.06 2.89 -8.22
C VAL A 362 -3.65 1.73 -9.11
N SER A 363 -2.63 1.94 -9.94
CA SER A 363 -1.98 0.83 -10.63
C SER A 363 -1.38 -0.14 -9.62
N GLN A 364 -1.64 -1.43 -9.82
CA GLN A 364 -1.07 -2.51 -9.05
C GLN A 364 0.03 -3.24 -9.83
N PHE A 365 0.14 -2.99 -11.13
CA PHE A 365 1.21 -3.53 -11.96
C PHE A 365 1.79 -2.45 -12.87
N VAL A 366 3.07 -2.13 -12.68
CA VAL A 366 3.81 -1.18 -13.53
C VAL A 366 4.77 -1.97 -14.40
N LEU A 367 4.62 -1.88 -15.72
CA LEU A 367 5.48 -2.55 -16.69
C LEU A 367 6.36 -1.53 -17.42
N VAL A 368 7.68 -1.68 -17.31
CA VAL A 368 8.64 -0.94 -18.12
C VAL A 368 8.83 -1.68 -19.45
N SER A 369 8.16 -1.18 -20.48
CA SER A 369 8.24 -1.67 -21.86
C SER A 369 9.30 -0.87 -22.65
N SER A 370 9.01 -0.51 -23.91
CA SER A 370 9.87 0.29 -24.78
C SER A 370 9.02 1.15 -25.71
N ALA A 371 9.46 2.37 -25.99
CA ALA A 371 8.98 3.06 -27.19
C ALA A 371 9.43 2.27 -28.43
N GLY A 372 8.61 2.29 -29.47
CA GLY A 372 8.79 1.60 -30.73
C GLY A 372 8.06 0.25 -30.84
N VAL A 373 7.42 -0.27 -29.79
CA VAL A 373 6.82 -1.62 -29.80
C VAL A 373 5.73 -1.84 -30.85
N THR A 374 5.06 -0.77 -31.31
CA THR A 374 4.04 -0.84 -32.37
C THR A 374 4.54 -0.39 -33.74
N ARG A 375 5.84 -0.09 -33.87
CA ARG A 375 6.45 0.37 -35.14
C ARG A 375 6.90 -0.75 -36.08
N PRO A 376 7.45 -1.89 -35.61
CA PRO A 376 7.77 -3.01 -36.50
C PRO A 376 6.55 -3.43 -37.33
N GLY A 377 6.67 -3.38 -38.66
CA GLY A 377 5.59 -3.75 -39.57
C GLY A 377 4.45 -2.73 -39.69
N ARG A 378 4.53 -1.54 -39.06
CA ARG A 378 3.51 -0.49 -39.20
C ARG A 378 3.56 0.10 -40.62
N PRO A 379 2.44 0.13 -41.36
CA PRO A 379 2.40 0.74 -42.69
C PRO A 379 2.81 2.22 -42.67
N GLY A 380 3.59 2.64 -43.66
CA GLY A 380 3.99 4.05 -43.83
C GLY A 380 5.17 4.52 -42.99
N ILE A 381 5.86 3.63 -42.26
CA ILE A 381 7.10 3.96 -41.56
C ILE A 381 8.31 3.81 -42.48
N ASN A 382 9.17 4.83 -42.53
CA ASN A 382 10.51 4.72 -43.10
C ASN A 382 11.46 4.07 -42.08
N LEU A 383 11.78 2.79 -42.29
CA LEU A 383 12.66 2.03 -41.40
C LEU A 383 14.03 2.68 -41.21
N GLU A 384 14.62 3.31 -42.23
CA GLU A 384 15.98 3.86 -42.13
C GLU A 384 16.09 4.99 -41.09
N GLU A 385 15.00 5.73 -40.87
CA GLU A 385 14.91 6.82 -39.91
C GLU A 385 14.54 6.36 -38.50
N GLU A 386 14.15 5.10 -38.33
CA GLU A 386 13.73 4.58 -37.04
C GLU A 386 14.90 4.30 -36.09
N PRO A 387 14.67 4.32 -34.76
CA PRO A 387 15.68 3.92 -33.79
C PRO A 387 16.20 2.50 -34.05
N PRO A 388 17.45 2.18 -33.67
CA PRO A 388 18.05 0.88 -33.95
C PRO A 388 17.25 -0.32 -33.43
N ALA A 389 16.55 -0.18 -32.31
CA ALA A 389 15.69 -1.24 -31.77
C ALA A 389 14.54 -1.64 -32.71
N VAL A 390 14.00 -0.68 -33.47
CA VAL A 390 12.92 -0.92 -34.47
C VAL A 390 13.52 -1.49 -35.75
N ARG A 391 14.60 -0.87 -36.24
CA ARG A 391 15.31 -1.29 -37.46
C ARG A 391 15.83 -2.71 -37.39
N LEU A 392 16.36 -3.09 -36.24
CA LEU A 392 17.02 -4.37 -36.02
C LEU A 392 16.14 -5.34 -35.24
N ASN A 393 14.83 -5.10 -35.15
CA ASN A 393 13.94 -5.90 -34.32
C ASN A 393 14.04 -7.40 -34.66
N ASP A 394 14.04 -7.76 -35.93
CA ASP A 394 14.15 -9.16 -36.37
C ASP A 394 15.52 -9.77 -36.01
N GLN A 395 16.61 -9.01 -36.16
CA GLN A 395 17.96 -9.43 -35.75
C GLN A 395 18.08 -9.56 -34.23
N LEU A 396 17.29 -8.78 -33.49
CA LEU A 396 17.15 -8.83 -32.04
C LEU A 396 16.07 -9.82 -31.59
N GLY A 397 15.79 -10.85 -32.39
CA GLY A 397 14.85 -11.94 -32.04
C GLY A 397 13.42 -11.48 -31.82
N GLY A 398 13.00 -10.37 -32.44
CA GLY A 398 11.68 -9.79 -32.30
C GLY A 398 11.42 -9.12 -30.94
N ILE A 399 12.46 -8.60 -30.26
CA ILE A 399 12.36 -8.04 -28.91
C ILE A 399 11.17 -7.09 -28.71
N LEU A 400 10.91 -6.17 -29.64
CA LEU A 400 9.80 -5.21 -29.56
C LEU A 400 8.45 -5.91 -29.78
N THR A 401 8.40 -6.90 -30.68
CA THR A 401 7.23 -7.74 -30.93
C THR A 401 6.82 -8.51 -29.67
N TRP A 402 7.78 -9.05 -28.93
CA TRP A 402 7.50 -9.79 -27.70
C TRP A 402 7.17 -8.88 -26.52
N LYS A 403 7.78 -7.69 -26.43
CA LYS A 403 7.36 -6.66 -25.48
C LYS A 403 5.90 -6.26 -25.69
N LEU A 404 5.47 -6.06 -26.94
CA LEU A 404 4.06 -5.77 -27.25
C LEU A 404 3.13 -6.88 -26.77
N LYS A 405 3.46 -8.17 -27.02
CA LYS A 405 2.67 -9.29 -26.50
C LYS A 405 2.67 -9.39 -24.96
N GLY A 406 3.76 -8.99 -24.32
CA GLY A 406 3.83 -8.85 -22.86
C GLY A 406 2.90 -7.77 -22.34
N GLU A 407 2.84 -6.62 -23.02
CA GLU A 407 1.86 -5.56 -22.72
C GLU A 407 0.42 -6.05 -22.91
N ASP A 408 0.12 -6.72 -24.02
CA ASP A 408 -1.23 -7.24 -24.29
C ASP A 408 -1.68 -8.24 -23.22
N SER A 409 -0.76 -9.09 -22.74
CA SER A 409 -1.03 -9.99 -21.61
C SER A 409 -1.42 -9.25 -20.34
N LEU A 410 -0.85 -8.06 -20.11
CA LEU A 410 -1.20 -7.21 -18.97
C LEU A 410 -2.54 -6.53 -19.17
N ARG A 411 -2.84 -6.02 -20.37
CA ARG A 411 -4.14 -5.46 -20.72
C ARG A 411 -5.27 -6.47 -20.50
N ASP A 412 -5.07 -7.71 -20.95
CA ASP A 412 -6.03 -8.80 -20.82
C ASP A 412 -6.18 -9.33 -19.38
N SER A 413 -5.26 -8.96 -18.48
CA SER A 413 -5.22 -9.50 -17.12
C SER A 413 -6.31 -8.95 -16.20
N GLN A 414 -6.89 -7.80 -16.53
CA GLN A 414 -7.78 -7.00 -15.67
C GLN A 414 -7.14 -6.47 -14.37
N ILE A 415 -5.83 -6.67 -14.17
CA ILE A 415 -5.09 -6.02 -13.08
C ILE A 415 -4.96 -4.53 -13.44
N PRO A 416 -5.24 -3.57 -12.56
CA PRO A 416 -4.96 -2.17 -12.84
C PRO A 416 -3.48 -1.95 -13.09
N TYR A 417 -3.14 -1.31 -14.21
CA TYR A 417 -1.75 -1.23 -14.65
C TYR A 417 -1.32 0.15 -15.12
N THR A 418 0.00 0.32 -15.22
CA THR A 418 0.62 1.37 -16.02
C THR A 418 1.66 0.71 -16.92
N ILE A 419 1.62 0.98 -18.22
CA ILE A 419 2.66 0.57 -19.15
C ILE A 419 3.46 1.81 -19.54
N ILE A 420 4.74 1.80 -19.22
CA ILE A 420 5.67 2.90 -19.50
C ILE A 420 6.53 2.47 -20.68
N ARG A 421 6.50 3.22 -21.79
CA ARG A 421 7.31 3.00 -22.99
C ARG A 421 8.43 4.05 -23.06
N PRO A 422 9.53 3.89 -22.31
CA PRO A 422 10.61 4.87 -22.36
C PRO A 422 11.27 4.89 -23.74
N CYS A 423 11.68 6.09 -24.17
CA CYS A 423 12.62 6.26 -25.26
C CYS A 423 14.04 5.80 -24.86
N ALA A 424 15.06 6.11 -25.67
CA ALA A 424 16.43 5.62 -25.43
C ALA A 424 16.93 5.93 -24.01
N LEU A 425 17.31 4.90 -23.26
CA LEU A 425 17.69 5.02 -21.85
C LEU A 425 19.13 5.53 -21.67
N THR A 426 19.32 6.56 -20.85
CA THR A 426 20.64 7.11 -20.51
C THR A 426 21.00 6.90 -19.03
N GLU A 427 22.27 7.07 -18.70
CA GLU A 427 22.78 7.13 -17.31
C GLU A 427 22.89 8.58 -16.80
N ASP A 428 22.30 9.55 -17.53
CA ASP A 428 22.28 10.96 -17.11
C ASP A 428 21.57 11.10 -15.75
N ARG A 429 21.81 12.22 -15.06
CA ARG A 429 21.00 12.57 -13.89
C ARG A 429 19.56 12.86 -14.33
N GLY A 430 18.60 12.41 -13.52
CA GLY A 430 17.19 12.76 -13.70
C GLY A 430 16.87 14.19 -13.26
N GLY A 431 15.58 14.52 -13.22
CA GLY A 431 15.08 15.85 -12.88
C GLY A 431 14.87 16.76 -14.10
N LYS A 432 14.71 16.17 -15.28
CA LYS A 432 14.34 16.90 -16.50
C LYS A 432 12.84 16.91 -16.71
N GLU A 433 12.39 17.88 -17.51
CA GLU A 433 11.02 17.92 -17.99
C GLU A 433 10.66 16.60 -18.66
N LEU A 434 9.44 16.12 -18.46
CA LEU A 434 8.96 14.88 -19.05
C LEU A 434 7.93 15.20 -20.12
N ILE A 435 8.19 14.71 -21.33
CA ILE A 435 7.27 14.80 -22.45
C ILE A 435 6.70 13.41 -22.69
N VAL A 436 5.39 13.29 -22.55
CA VAL A 436 4.63 12.04 -22.73
C VAL A 436 3.68 12.15 -23.91
N ASP A 437 3.42 11.03 -24.56
CA ASP A 437 2.46 10.92 -25.68
C ASP A 437 1.87 9.50 -25.73
N GLN A 438 0.85 9.29 -26.56
CA GLN A 438 0.24 7.99 -26.82
C GLN A 438 0.17 7.72 -28.33
N GLY A 439 0.50 6.49 -28.72
CA GLY A 439 0.46 6.05 -30.13
C GLY A 439 1.84 5.70 -30.69
N ASP A 440 2.84 5.69 -29.83
CA ASP A 440 4.21 5.28 -30.09
C ASP A 440 4.91 6.15 -31.14
N ASN A 441 4.70 7.47 -31.09
CA ASN A 441 5.14 8.39 -32.15
C ASN A 441 6.38 9.22 -31.78
N ILE A 442 6.71 9.34 -30.48
CA ILE A 442 7.83 10.20 -30.08
C ILE A 442 9.18 9.48 -30.15
N ARG A 443 10.23 10.24 -30.47
CA ARG A 443 11.62 9.80 -30.42
C ARG A 443 12.40 10.71 -29.47
N GLY A 444 13.39 10.15 -28.79
CA GLY A 444 14.21 10.91 -27.85
C GLY A 444 15.01 10.00 -26.94
N LYS A 445 15.36 10.54 -25.78
CA LYS A 445 16.07 9.82 -24.72
C LYS A 445 15.49 10.18 -23.36
N ILE A 446 15.73 9.35 -22.35
CA ILE A 446 15.31 9.60 -20.97
C ILE A 446 16.28 8.93 -20.00
N SER A 447 16.55 9.57 -18.86
CA SER A 447 17.38 8.98 -17.82
C SER A 447 16.71 7.77 -17.18
N ARG A 448 17.49 6.75 -16.80
CA ARG A 448 16.97 5.62 -16.01
C ARG A 448 16.45 6.04 -14.63
N ASP A 449 16.90 7.19 -14.11
CA ASP A 449 16.41 7.72 -12.84
C ASP A 449 14.99 8.28 -12.97
N ASP A 450 14.70 9.03 -14.04
CA ASP A 450 13.35 9.53 -14.31
C ASP A 450 12.38 8.38 -14.59
N VAL A 451 12.78 7.35 -15.35
CA VAL A 451 11.94 6.16 -15.55
C VAL A 451 11.62 5.47 -14.21
N ALA A 452 12.61 5.38 -13.31
CA ALA A 452 12.38 4.83 -11.98
C ALA A 452 11.43 5.69 -11.14
N GLU A 453 11.51 7.02 -11.24
CA GLU A 453 10.57 7.93 -10.58
C GLU A 453 9.15 7.75 -11.13
N ILE A 454 8.99 7.70 -12.46
CA ILE A 454 7.69 7.45 -13.11
C ILE A 454 7.09 6.12 -12.59
N CYS A 455 7.89 5.07 -12.43
CA CYS A 455 7.42 3.79 -11.90
C CYS A 455 6.83 3.92 -10.49
N VAL A 456 7.53 4.63 -9.60
CA VAL A 456 7.09 4.84 -8.22
C VAL A 456 5.82 5.69 -8.17
N GLN A 457 5.75 6.76 -8.96
CA GLN A 457 4.60 7.65 -9.02
C GLN A 457 3.37 6.97 -9.63
N SER A 458 3.58 6.05 -10.57
CA SER A 458 2.49 5.27 -11.18
C SER A 458 1.75 4.39 -10.16
N LEU A 459 2.42 3.93 -9.10
CA LEU A 459 1.81 3.18 -8.00
C LEU A 459 1.01 4.08 -7.04
N GLN A 460 1.14 5.39 -7.12
CA GLN A 460 0.61 6.34 -6.14
C GLN A 460 -0.52 7.20 -6.71
N GLN A 461 -0.47 7.51 -8.00
CA GLN A 461 -1.41 8.40 -8.65
C GLN A 461 -2.58 7.62 -9.27
N PRO A 462 -3.85 7.87 -8.86
CA PRO A 462 -5.01 7.23 -9.49
C PRO A 462 -5.10 7.50 -11.00
N GLN A 463 -4.62 8.66 -11.46
CA GLN A 463 -4.59 9.06 -12.86
C GLN A 463 -3.62 8.20 -13.70
N ALA A 464 -2.66 7.51 -13.07
CA ALA A 464 -1.75 6.61 -13.77
C ALA A 464 -2.35 5.22 -14.03
N LYS A 465 -3.62 5.00 -13.64
CA LYS A 465 -4.28 3.71 -13.77
C LYS A 465 -4.80 3.46 -15.18
N ASN A 466 -4.50 2.28 -15.70
CA ASN A 466 -4.90 1.76 -17.01
C ASN A 466 -4.48 2.66 -18.18
N ILE A 467 -3.28 3.24 -18.10
CA ILE A 467 -2.69 4.02 -19.19
C ILE A 467 -1.46 3.30 -19.76
N THR A 468 -1.30 3.42 -21.08
CA THR A 468 -0.07 3.12 -21.80
C THR A 468 0.42 4.42 -22.43
N PHE A 469 1.69 4.76 -22.23
CA PHE A 469 2.27 5.97 -22.81
C PHE A 469 3.76 5.83 -23.09
N GLU A 470 4.23 6.55 -24.09
CA GLU A 470 5.65 6.74 -24.36
C GLU A 470 6.18 8.00 -23.67
N VAL A 471 7.46 7.97 -23.28
CA VAL A 471 8.07 9.10 -22.55
C VAL A 471 9.50 9.39 -23.00
N LYS A 472 9.81 10.68 -23.11
CA LYS A 472 11.18 11.20 -23.28
C LYS A 472 11.43 12.36 -22.32
N GLN A 473 12.70 12.68 -22.08
CA GLN A 473 13.08 13.90 -21.39
C GLN A 473 13.05 15.10 -22.35
N GLY A 474 12.61 16.25 -21.85
CA GLY A 474 12.75 17.56 -22.48
C GLY A 474 14.14 18.16 -22.30
N GLU A 475 14.29 19.42 -22.70
CA GLU A 475 15.56 20.14 -22.63
C GLU A 475 15.76 20.83 -21.27
N ASN A 476 14.65 21.16 -20.60
CA ASN A 476 14.65 21.92 -19.35
C ASN A 476 14.82 21.04 -18.13
N ASN A 477 15.51 21.55 -17.11
CA ASN A 477 15.49 20.97 -15.77
C ASN A 477 14.24 21.45 -15.02
N VAL A 478 13.66 20.59 -14.19
CA VAL A 478 12.51 20.93 -13.35
C VAL A 478 12.82 20.63 -11.90
N VAL A 479 12.50 21.59 -11.03
CA VAL A 479 12.62 21.42 -9.58
C VAL A 479 11.43 20.63 -9.03
N TYR A 480 10.26 20.76 -9.66
CA TYR A 480 9.03 20.10 -9.25
C TYR A 480 8.20 19.71 -10.48
N LEU A 481 7.74 18.46 -10.51
CA LEU A 481 6.80 17.92 -11.50
C LEU A 481 5.47 17.62 -10.82
N ASN A 482 4.38 18.14 -11.37
CA ASN A 482 3.03 17.79 -10.93
C ASN A 482 2.60 16.47 -11.60
N TRP A 483 2.84 15.35 -10.92
CA TRP A 483 2.53 14.02 -11.42
C TRP A 483 1.06 13.80 -11.75
N GLY A 484 0.14 14.31 -10.91
CA GLY A 484 -1.29 14.20 -11.16
C GLY A 484 -1.70 14.90 -12.47
N GLN A 485 -1.12 16.06 -12.76
CA GLN A 485 -1.32 16.78 -14.02
C GLN A 485 -0.65 16.08 -15.22
N LEU A 486 0.56 15.54 -15.03
CA LEU A 486 1.27 14.81 -16.09
C LEU A 486 0.51 13.55 -16.53
N PHE A 487 -0.15 12.86 -15.60
CA PHE A 487 -0.94 11.67 -15.93
C PHE A 487 -2.36 12.01 -16.41
N SER A 488 -2.97 13.10 -15.94
CA SER A 488 -4.35 13.45 -16.33
C SER A 488 -4.53 13.85 -17.79
N GLN A 489 -3.45 14.21 -18.48
CA GLN A 489 -3.45 14.46 -19.93
C GLN A 489 -3.49 13.17 -20.77
N LEU A 490 -3.22 12.01 -20.18
CA LEU A 490 -3.21 10.72 -20.86
C LEU A 490 -4.61 10.07 -20.80
N GLN A 491 -5.00 9.40 -21.88
CA GLN A 491 -6.28 8.71 -21.96
C GLN A 491 -6.14 7.27 -21.44
N PRO A 492 -6.96 6.85 -20.45
CA PRO A 492 -7.03 5.45 -20.04
C PRO A 492 -7.47 4.55 -21.20
N GLU A 493 -6.83 3.39 -21.33
CA GLU A 493 -7.23 2.36 -22.27
C GLU A 493 -8.61 1.80 -21.88
N ARG A 494 -9.49 1.64 -22.88
CA ARG A 494 -10.81 1.04 -22.66
C ARG A 494 -10.62 -0.45 -22.39
N ILE A 495 -10.81 -0.86 -21.15
CA ILE A 495 -10.94 -2.29 -20.82
C ILE A 495 -12.27 -2.75 -21.44
N ASN A 496 -12.20 -3.55 -22.51
CA ASN A 496 -13.37 -4.28 -22.99
C ASN A 496 -13.84 -5.18 -21.85
N ARG A 497 -15.01 -4.88 -21.30
CA ARG A 497 -15.63 -5.64 -20.20
C ARG A 497 -16.20 -6.95 -20.70
#